data_AF-W1X4N7-F1
#
_entry.id   AF-W1X4N7-F1
#
_cell.length_a   1.000
_cell.length_b   1.000
_cell.length_c   1.000
_cell.angle_alpha   90.00
_cell.angle_beta   90.00
_cell.angle_gamma   90.00
#
_symmetry.space_group_name_H-M   'P 1'
#
loop_
_entity.id
_entity.type
_entity.pdbx_description
1 polymer ?
#
loop_
_entity_poly.entity_id
_entity_poly.type
_entity_poly.pdbx_seq_one_letter_code
_entity_poly.pdbx_strand_id
1 'polypeptide(L)'
;VKSGECPPPDTVYAYANSLQRTVATAQFFITGAFPGCDIPVHHQEKMGTMDPTFNPVITDDSAAFSEQAVAAMEKELSKLQLTDSYQLLEKIVNYKDSPACKEKQQCSLVDGKNTFSAKYQQEPGVSGPLKVGNSLVDAFTLQYYEGFPMDQVAWG
;
A
#
# COMPACT_ATOMS: atom_id res chain seq x y z
N VAL A 1 8.61 -32.06 5.69
CA VAL A 1 8.00 -32.10 7.03
C VAL A 1 6.81 -33.05 6.95
N LYS A 2 6.75 -34.11 7.76
CA LYS A 2 5.56 -34.98 7.80
C LYS A 2 4.43 -34.23 8.49
N SER A 3 3.19 -34.50 8.10
CA SER A 3 2.03 -33.93 8.78
C SER A 3 2.08 -34.28 10.28
N GLY A 4 2.03 -33.26 11.15
CA GLY A 4 2.06 -33.42 12.61
C GLY A 4 3.45 -33.44 13.28
N GLU A 5 4.55 -33.26 12.54
CA GLU A 5 5.89 -33.15 13.11
C GLU A 5 6.44 -31.73 12.95
N CYS A 6 7.09 -31.20 14.00
CA CYS A 6 7.79 -29.92 13.89
C CYS A 6 9.06 -30.05 13.05
N PRO A 7 9.41 -29.03 12.26
CA PRO A 7 10.67 -29.04 11.54
C PRO A 7 11.85 -29.02 12.53
N PRO A 8 13.03 -29.56 12.14
CA PRO A 8 14.24 -29.41 12.93
C PRO A 8 14.55 -27.93 13.22
N PRO A 9 15.31 -27.62 14.29
CA PRO A 9 15.72 -26.25 14.60
C PRO A 9 16.33 -25.54 13.37
N ASP A 10 16.04 -24.25 13.24
CA ASP A 10 16.57 -23.36 12.18
C ASP A 10 16.20 -23.72 10.74
N THR A 11 15.33 -24.73 10.53
CA THR A 11 14.84 -25.07 9.18
C THR A 11 13.91 -24.00 8.61
N VAL A 12 13.20 -23.30 9.50
CA VAL A 12 12.28 -22.21 9.14
C VAL A 12 12.77 -20.94 9.82
N TYR A 13 13.06 -19.92 9.01
CA TYR A 13 13.42 -18.60 9.48
C TYR A 13 12.37 -17.60 9.02
N ALA A 14 11.61 -17.04 9.97
CA ALA A 14 10.59 -16.04 9.68
C ALA A 14 11.14 -14.66 10.02
N TYR A 15 11.20 -13.78 9.02
CA TYR A 15 11.63 -12.40 9.19
C TYR A 15 10.61 -11.44 8.60
N ALA A 16 10.18 -10.47 9.41
CA ALA A 16 9.19 -9.48 9.05
C ALA A 16 9.73 -8.07 9.31
N ASN A 17 9.16 -7.09 8.61
CA ASN A 17 9.33 -5.69 8.97
C ASN A 17 8.81 -5.43 10.39
N SER A 18 9.30 -4.38 11.06
CA SER A 18 8.95 -4.05 12.45
C SER A 18 7.67 -3.21 12.59
N LEU A 19 6.69 -3.44 11.72
CA LEU A 19 5.36 -2.87 11.85
C LEU A 19 4.40 -3.90 12.42
N GLN A 20 3.44 -3.45 13.23
CA GLN A 20 2.49 -4.35 13.90
C GLN A 20 1.79 -5.27 12.89
N ARG A 21 1.32 -4.72 11.76
CA ARG A 21 0.65 -5.51 10.72
C ARG A 21 1.52 -6.64 10.16
N THR A 22 2.81 -6.40 9.93
CA THR A 22 3.72 -7.38 9.32
C THR A 22 4.13 -8.46 10.31
N VAL A 23 4.44 -8.08 11.56
CA VAL A 23 4.80 -9.04 12.61
C VAL A 23 3.60 -9.93 12.95
N ALA A 24 2.40 -9.35 13.10
CA ALA A 24 1.19 -10.12 13.40
C ALA A 24 0.85 -11.10 12.27
N THR A 25 0.89 -10.68 11.01
CA THR A 25 0.68 -11.59 9.87
C THR A 25 1.69 -12.73 9.87
N ALA A 26 2.99 -12.46 10.12
CA ALA A 26 4.00 -13.50 10.21
C ALA A 26 3.74 -14.48 11.37
N GLN A 27 3.30 -13.98 12.53
CA GLN A 27 2.94 -14.83 13.68
C GLN A 27 1.77 -15.75 13.36
N PHE A 28 0.70 -15.23 12.76
CA PHE A 28 -0.44 -16.03 12.32
C PHE A 28 -0.04 -17.05 11.24
N PHE A 29 0.79 -16.65 10.29
CA PHE A 29 1.30 -17.55 9.25
C PHE A 29 2.09 -18.71 9.85
N ILE A 30 3.05 -18.44 10.74
CA ILE A 30 3.88 -19.47 11.37
C ILE A 30 3.04 -20.38 12.26
N THR A 31 2.14 -19.83 13.07
CA THR A 31 1.24 -20.61 13.93
C THR A 31 0.31 -21.50 13.11
N GLY A 32 -0.20 -21.00 11.97
CA GLY A 32 -1.06 -21.77 11.08
C GLY A 32 -0.32 -22.84 10.29
N ALA A 33 0.90 -22.56 9.84
CA ALA A 33 1.71 -23.51 9.05
C ALA A 33 2.41 -24.57 9.92
N PHE A 34 2.82 -24.21 11.13
CA PHE A 34 3.57 -25.07 12.06
C PHE A 34 2.94 -25.04 13.46
N PRO A 35 1.70 -25.53 13.61
CA PRO A 35 0.96 -25.46 14.86
C PRO A 35 1.69 -26.20 15.99
N GLY A 36 1.93 -25.49 17.10
CA GLY A 36 2.61 -26.03 18.28
C GLY A 36 4.14 -26.10 18.19
N CYS A 37 4.73 -25.63 17.08
CA CYS A 37 6.18 -25.57 16.93
C CYS A 37 6.74 -24.25 17.42
N ASP A 38 7.92 -24.30 18.05
CA ASP A 38 8.63 -23.11 18.54
C ASP A 38 9.46 -22.48 17.41
N ILE A 39 8.78 -21.69 16.57
CA ILE A 39 9.41 -20.95 15.46
C ILE A 39 9.20 -19.46 15.72
N PRO A 40 10.24 -18.70 16.09
CA PRO A 40 10.12 -17.28 16.36
C PRO A 40 9.96 -16.47 15.06
N VAL A 41 9.27 -15.33 15.18
CA VAL A 41 9.26 -14.29 14.14
C VAL A 41 10.29 -13.24 14.52
N HIS A 42 11.31 -13.10 13.68
CA HIS A 42 12.33 -12.08 13.81
C HIS A 42 11.89 -10.77 13.16
N HIS A 43 12.31 -9.66 13.74
CA HIS A 43 12.18 -8.31 13.18
C HIS A 43 13.23 -7.41 13.84
N GLN A 44 13.49 -6.24 13.25
CA GLN A 44 14.30 -5.20 13.90
C GLN A 44 13.73 -4.86 15.28
N GLU A 45 14.59 -4.67 16.29
CA GLU A 45 14.17 -4.46 17.69
C GLU A 45 13.18 -3.29 17.86
N LYS A 46 13.43 -2.19 17.15
CA LYS A 46 12.59 -1.00 17.21
C LYS A 46 11.27 -1.21 16.46
N MET A 47 10.21 -1.55 17.19
CA MET A 47 8.85 -1.61 16.67
C MET A 47 8.32 -0.22 16.29
N GLY A 48 7.50 -0.19 15.24
CA GLY A 48 6.87 1.03 14.70
C GLY A 48 7.74 1.80 13.70
N THR A 49 9.00 1.39 13.49
CA THR A 49 9.86 1.94 12.43
C THR A 49 10.00 0.96 11.27
N MET A 50 10.20 1.50 10.06
CA MET A 50 10.52 0.69 8.89
C MET A 50 11.93 0.12 9.03
N ASP A 51 12.05 -1.20 8.91
CA ASP A 51 13.34 -1.88 8.76
C ASP A 51 13.90 -1.58 7.35
N PRO A 52 15.17 -1.14 7.21
CA PRO A 52 15.76 -0.83 5.91
C PRO A 52 15.65 -1.95 4.87
N THR A 53 15.59 -3.21 5.30
CA THR A 53 15.40 -4.36 4.40
C THR A 53 14.06 -4.31 3.67
N PHE A 54 13.04 -3.74 4.30
CA PHE A 54 11.67 -3.66 3.78
C PHE A 54 11.25 -2.23 3.42
N ASN A 55 12.10 -1.22 3.65
CA ASN A 55 11.77 0.18 3.45
C ASN A 55 11.94 0.58 1.98
N PRO A 56 10.85 0.81 1.21
CA PRO A 56 10.93 1.02 -0.24
C PRO A 56 11.26 2.49 -0.57
N VAL A 57 12.30 3.02 0.07
CA VAL A 57 12.76 4.39 -0.11
C VAL A 57 13.80 4.49 -1.21
N ILE A 58 13.89 5.66 -1.83
CA ILE A 58 14.99 5.97 -2.74
C ILE A 58 16.31 6.05 -1.94
N THR A 59 17.29 5.23 -2.32
CA THR A 59 18.61 5.16 -1.67
C THR A 59 19.74 5.80 -2.49
N ASP A 60 19.43 6.29 -3.69
CA ASP A 60 20.33 7.11 -4.52
C ASP A 60 19.94 8.59 -4.37
N ASP A 61 20.87 9.44 -3.94
CA ASP A 61 20.63 10.85 -3.68
C ASP A 61 20.89 11.77 -4.88
N SER A 62 21.26 11.21 -6.03
CA SER A 62 21.57 11.99 -7.22
C SER A 62 20.32 12.62 -7.82
N ALA A 63 20.46 13.89 -8.23
CA ALA A 63 19.40 14.61 -8.95
C ALA A 63 19.06 13.91 -10.28
N ALA A 64 20.07 13.38 -10.97
CA ALA A 64 19.89 12.65 -12.22
C ALA A 64 19.03 11.40 -12.05
N PHE A 65 19.25 10.60 -10.98
CA PHE A 65 18.39 9.47 -10.66
C PHE A 65 16.95 9.92 -10.38
N SER A 66 16.78 10.96 -9.57
CA SER A 66 15.46 11.47 -9.19
C SER A 66 14.65 11.93 -10.41
N GLU A 67 15.28 12.65 -11.34
CA GLU A 67 14.65 13.08 -12.61
C GLU A 67 14.28 11.88 -13.50
N GLN A 68 15.18 10.90 -13.65
CA GLN A 68 14.92 9.69 -14.42
C GLN A 68 13.78 8.86 -13.84
N ALA A 69 13.75 8.72 -12.50
CA ALA A 69 12.69 8.00 -11.80
C ALA A 69 11.33 8.68 -11.98
N VAL A 70 11.27 10.01 -11.88
CA VAL A 70 10.03 10.78 -12.12
C VAL A 70 9.55 10.61 -13.55
N ALA A 71 10.43 10.77 -14.55
CA ALA A 71 10.07 10.56 -15.94
C ALA A 71 9.59 9.12 -16.21
N ALA A 72 10.18 8.12 -15.55
CA ALA A 72 9.74 6.74 -15.66
C ALA A 72 8.35 6.52 -15.06
N MET A 73 8.07 7.09 -13.88
CA MET A 73 6.73 7.01 -13.25
C MET A 73 5.64 7.67 -14.12
N GLU A 74 5.92 8.84 -14.68
CA GLU A 74 5.02 9.51 -15.61
C GLU A 74 4.77 8.67 -16.86
N LYS A 75 5.84 8.07 -17.42
CA LYS A 75 5.74 7.16 -18.56
C LYS A 75 4.90 5.93 -18.24
N GLU A 76 5.05 5.32 -17.07
CA GLU A 76 4.21 4.18 -16.67
C GLU A 76 2.74 4.59 -16.54
N LEU A 77 2.44 5.74 -15.91
CA LEU A 77 1.06 6.24 -15.82
C LEU A 77 0.46 6.48 -17.20
N SER A 78 1.23 6.98 -18.17
CA SER A 78 0.73 7.26 -19.54
C SER A 78 0.24 6.02 -20.29
N LYS A 79 0.66 4.81 -19.87
CA LYS A 79 0.21 3.54 -20.45
C LYS A 79 -1.15 3.09 -19.92
N LEU A 80 -1.61 3.66 -18.79
CA LEU A 80 -2.85 3.28 -18.13
C LEU A 80 -4.00 4.18 -18.62
N GLN A 81 -5.18 3.59 -18.78
CA GLN A 81 -6.42 4.31 -19.10
C GLN A 81 -7.34 4.27 -17.88
N LEU A 82 -7.32 5.34 -17.09
CA LEU A 82 -8.04 5.41 -15.80
C LEU A 82 -9.27 6.32 -15.84
N THR A 83 -9.59 6.91 -17.00
CA THR A 83 -10.70 7.86 -17.15
C THR A 83 -12.02 7.29 -16.65
N ASP A 84 -12.39 6.08 -17.09
CA ASP A 84 -13.64 5.44 -16.68
C ASP A 84 -13.63 5.08 -15.19
N SER A 85 -12.48 4.66 -14.66
CA SER A 85 -12.29 4.38 -13.23
C SER A 85 -12.51 5.63 -12.40
N TYR A 86 -11.97 6.78 -12.81
CA TYR A 86 -12.17 8.05 -12.12
C TYR A 86 -13.63 8.51 -12.20
N GLN A 87 -14.27 8.45 -13.36
CA GLN A 87 -15.67 8.82 -13.51
C GLN A 87 -16.60 7.94 -12.65
N LEU A 88 -16.31 6.64 -12.56
CA LEU A 88 -17.05 5.74 -11.68
C LEU A 88 -16.82 6.10 -10.21
N LEU A 89 -15.56 6.29 -9.82
CA LEU A 89 -15.21 6.64 -8.45
C LEU A 89 -15.87 7.94 -8.01
N GLU A 90 -15.87 8.97 -8.86
CA GLU A 90 -16.54 10.26 -8.59
C GLU A 90 -18.02 10.10 -8.27
N LYS A 91 -18.71 9.19 -8.97
CA LYS A 91 -20.13 8.89 -8.74
C LYS A 91 -20.33 8.18 -7.41
N ILE A 92 -19.53 7.14 -7.14
CA ILE A 92 -19.61 6.35 -5.89
C ILE A 92 -19.43 7.26 -4.68
N VAL A 93 -18.42 8.14 -4.71
CA VAL A 93 -18.05 8.96 -3.55
C VAL A 93 -18.76 10.32 -3.51
N ASN A 94 -19.68 10.57 -4.44
CA ASN A 94 -20.30 11.88 -4.67
C ASN A 94 -19.26 13.03 -4.64
N TYR A 95 -18.20 12.89 -5.44
CA TYR A 95 -16.98 13.70 -5.33
C TYR A 95 -17.22 15.21 -5.49
N LYS A 96 -18.23 15.58 -6.28
CA LYS A 96 -18.66 16.98 -6.48
C LYS A 96 -19.07 17.67 -5.18
N ASP A 97 -19.60 16.91 -4.22
CA ASP A 97 -20.00 17.43 -2.92
C ASP A 97 -18.90 17.37 -1.86
N SER A 98 -17.72 16.85 -2.20
CA SER A 98 -16.57 16.76 -1.29
C SER A 98 -15.98 18.14 -0.97
N PRO A 99 -15.31 18.29 0.19
CA PRO A 99 -14.53 19.50 0.50
C PRO A 99 -13.45 19.80 -0.55
N ALA A 100 -12.88 18.79 -1.20
CA ALA A 100 -11.90 18.98 -2.26
C ALA A 100 -12.48 19.78 -3.44
N CYS A 101 -13.71 19.46 -3.86
CA CYS A 101 -14.39 20.24 -4.89
C CYS A 101 -14.91 21.59 -4.36
N LYS A 102 -15.66 21.59 -3.25
CA LYS A 102 -16.35 22.80 -2.76
C LYS A 102 -15.41 23.88 -2.25
N GLU A 103 -14.32 23.51 -1.60
CA GLU A 103 -13.40 24.46 -0.96
C GLU A 103 -12.14 24.69 -1.79
N LYS A 104 -11.58 23.63 -2.40
CA LYS A 104 -10.31 23.70 -3.14
C LYS A 104 -10.48 23.75 -4.65
N GLN A 105 -11.71 23.73 -5.16
CA GLN A 105 -12.02 23.76 -6.60
C GLN A 105 -11.41 22.58 -7.39
N GLN A 106 -11.09 21.47 -6.71
CA GLN A 106 -10.57 20.24 -7.31
C GLN A 106 -11.73 19.30 -7.63
N CYS A 107 -12.51 19.63 -8.66
CA CYS A 107 -13.80 18.97 -8.93
C CYS A 107 -13.77 17.83 -9.95
N SER A 108 -12.61 17.53 -10.55
CA SER A 108 -12.45 16.47 -11.54
C SER A 108 -11.18 15.66 -11.23
N LEU A 109 -11.36 14.35 -10.98
CA LEU A 109 -10.29 13.38 -10.88
C LEU A 109 -9.71 13.04 -12.26
N VAL A 110 -10.52 13.16 -13.32
CA VAL A 110 -10.08 12.92 -14.70
C VAL A 110 -9.12 14.02 -15.18
N ASP A 111 -9.49 15.28 -14.97
CA ASP A 111 -8.74 16.44 -15.47
C ASP A 111 -7.64 16.89 -14.49
N GLY A 112 -7.64 16.35 -13.27
CA GLY A 112 -6.67 16.68 -12.25
C GLY A 112 -5.27 16.21 -12.63
N LYS A 113 -4.27 17.04 -12.32
CA LYS A 113 -2.86 16.74 -12.63
C LYS A 113 -2.22 15.92 -11.51
N ASN A 114 -1.50 14.88 -11.89
CA ASN A 114 -0.62 14.15 -10.99
C ASN A 114 0.78 14.78 -11.01
N THR A 115 1.41 14.86 -9.84
CA THR A 115 2.82 15.23 -9.67
C THR A 115 3.52 14.09 -8.93
N PHE A 116 4.58 13.54 -9.53
CA PHE A 116 5.37 12.49 -8.92
C PHE A 116 6.58 13.04 -8.16
N SER A 117 7.10 12.27 -7.22
CA SER A 117 8.32 12.59 -6.48
C SER A 117 9.15 11.35 -6.21
N ALA A 118 10.47 11.46 -6.35
CA ALA A 118 11.44 10.42 -5.99
C ALA A 118 12.53 11.07 -5.13
N LYS A 119 12.23 11.34 -3.86
CA LYS A 119 13.15 12.05 -2.95
C LYS A 119 14.01 11.04 -2.20
N TYR A 120 15.29 11.35 -2.03
CA TYR A 120 16.21 10.54 -1.21
C TYR A 120 15.64 10.26 0.19
N GLN A 121 15.77 9.02 0.63
CA GLN A 121 15.23 8.46 1.87
C GLN A 121 13.71 8.58 2.04
N GLN A 122 12.97 8.77 0.95
CA GLN A 122 11.50 8.74 0.94
C GLN A 122 11.02 7.73 -0.11
N GLU A 123 9.82 7.22 0.10
CA GLU A 123 9.16 6.38 -0.90
C GLU A 123 8.88 7.20 -2.18
N PRO A 124 8.97 6.58 -3.37
CA PRO A 124 8.46 7.20 -4.58
C PRO A 124 6.97 7.48 -4.39
N GLY A 125 6.57 8.72 -4.66
CA GLY A 125 5.27 9.24 -4.29
C GLY A 125 4.53 9.89 -5.46
N VAL A 126 3.22 10.03 -5.28
CA VAL A 126 2.35 10.78 -6.18
C VAL A 126 1.43 11.68 -5.37
N SER A 127 1.21 12.89 -5.88
CA SER A 127 0.19 13.83 -5.41
C SER A 127 -0.77 14.11 -6.56
N GLY A 128 -2.07 14.14 -6.28
CA GLY A 128 -3.11 14.35 -7.29
C GLY A 128 -4.16 13.23 -7.30
N PRO A 129 -4.97 13.15 -8.37
CA PRO A 129 -6.08 12.20 -8.48
C PRO A 129 -5.68 10.73 -8.34
N LEU A 130 -4.46 10.35 -8.74
CA LEU A 130 -4.00 8.96 -8.63
C LEU A 130 -3.90 8.53 -7.16
N LYS A 131 -3.43 9.43 -6.28
CA LYS A 131 -3.39 9.16 -4.83
C LYS A 131 -4.79 9.05 -4.26
N VAL A 132 -5.69 9.97 -4.63
CA VAL A 132 -7.09 9.94 -4.16
C VAL A 132 -7.77 8.65 -4.59
N GLY A 133 -7.60 8.25 -5.85
CA GLY A 133 -8.11 7.00 -6.40
C GLY A 133 -7.59 5.78 -5.63
N ASN A 134 -6.28 5.68 -5.48
CA ASN A 134 -5.66 4.59 -4.72
C ASN A 134 -6.18 4.53 -3.27
N SER A 135 -6.20 5.66 -2.55
CA SER A 135 -6.63 5.69 -1.15
C SER A 135 -8.09 5.29 -0.95
N LEU A 136 -9.00 5.72 -1.83
CA LEU A 136 -10.42 5.36 -1.74
C LEU A 136 -10.65 3.89 -2.09
N VAL A 137 -10.08 3.43 -3.21
CA VAL A 137 -10.28 2.05 -3.68
C VAL A 137 -9.63 1.02 -2.74
N ASP A 138 -8.49 1.36 -2.14
CA ASP A 138 -7.86 0.52 -1.11
C ASP A 138 -8.77 0.39 0.13
N ALA A 139 -9.37 1.49 0.58
CA ALA A 139 -10.34 1.45 1.67
C ALA A 139 -11.56 0.58 1.34
N PHE A 140 -12.13 0.69 0.13
CA PHE A 140 -13.26 -0.14 -0.30
C PHE A 140 -12.89 -1.62 -0.38
N THR A 141 -11.69 -1.91 -0.87
CA THR A 141 -11.17 -3.28 -0.96
C THR A 141 -10.99 -3.89 0.43
N LEU A 142 -10.46 -3.12 1.39
CA LEU A 142 -10.30 -3.57 2.77
C LEU A 142 -11.65 -3.75 3.49
N GLN A 143 -12.63 -2.85 3.28
CA GLN A 143 -13.99 -3.04 3.81
C GLN A 143 -14.60 -4.36 3.33
N TYR A 144 -14.41 -4.68 2.05
CA TYR A 144 -14.90 -5.93 1.48
C TYR A 144 -14.22 -7.15 2.09
N TYR A 145 -12.89 -7.17 2.20
CA TYR A 145 -12.14 -8.29 2.79
C TYR A 145 -12.39 -8.47 4.29
N GLU A 146 -12.66 -7.38 5.01
CA GLU A 146 -13.05 -7.43 6.42
C GLU A 146 -14.49 -7.96 6.60
N GLY A 147 -15.23 -8.15 5.51
CA GLY A 147 -16.58 -8.73 5.54
C GLY A 147 -17.65 -7.76 6.03
N PHE A 148 -17.46 -6.46 5.79
CA PHE A 148 -18.50 -5.46 6.09
C PHE A 148 -19.79 -5.79 5.32
N PRO A 149 -20.98 -5.49 5.89
CA PRO A 149 -22.22 -5.50 5.13
C PRO A 149 -22.10 -4.66 3.86
N MET A 150 -22.72 -5.09 2.75
CA MET A 150 -22.53 -4.44 1.45
C MET A 150 -22.91 -2.95 1.46
N ASP A 151 -23.94 -2.57 2.21
CA ASP A 151 -24.35 -1.18 2.41
C ASP A 151 -23.30 -0.30 3.09
N GLN A 152 -22.26 -0.89 3.68
CA GLN A 152 -21.11 -0.20 4.27
C GLN A 152 -19.84 -0.27 3.43
N VAL A 153 -19.78 -1.15 2.43
CA VAL A 153 -18.67 -1.24 1.47
C VAL A 153 -18.93 -0.23 0.36
N ALA A 154 -18.18 0.87 0.35
CA ALA A 154 -18.40 1.96 -0.61
C ALA A 154 -19.86 2.45 -0.71
N TRP A 155 -20.65 2.27 0.36
CA TRP A 155 -22.05 2.68 0.51
C TRP A 155 -23.06 2.02 -0.46
N GLY A 156 -22.86 0.76 -0.86
CA GLY A 156 -23.76 0.09 -1.81
C GLY A 156 -24.02 -1.39 -1.56
#